data_AF-A0A2Z6QEG8-F1
#
_entry.id   AF-A0A2Z6QEG8-F1
#
_cell.length_a   1.000
_cell.length_b   1.000
_cell.length_c   1.000
_cell.angle_alpha   90.00
_cell.angle_beta   90.00
_cell.angle_gamma   90.00
#
_symmetry.space_group_name_H-M   'P 1'
#
loop_
_entity.id
_entity.type
_entity.pdbx_description
1 polymer ?
#
loop_
_entity_poly.entity_id
_entity_poly.type
_entity_poly.pdbx_seq_one_letter_code
_entity_poly.pdbx_strand_id
1 'polypeptide(L)'
;MLHLQELVNYLQKYLIENKSEWLEQHFGLTHQISLQSNNLLELQEFCTNLMAQFPDKIFKSFDFISLPEKSLISLIKRDDLQMKEIEVWEHVLKWGLAQNPTLISGPNTWSDDDFRTMENTLQHCLPLVRFFSLSSVEFSQKVHPYKKLLKHQFYEELLNSYLDPNREPTDNILLPRNITVDKIIDSRIVNLNIVSIISRWIDRTELNYKFSHLRELYFPYQFKLLLRGSRDGFTPKNFHELCDGKSDTITFIKIKDSEEIIGGYNPLKWESSATWGITNGSFIFSFKGKNNYKDATISNVKKLDHALWFNTIAGPYFGDDIIVYASEESIDYNEFYYQKCHYEKEIRDSGYRFSMEDYEVFQIIKRKV
;
A
#
# COMPACT_ATOMS: atom_id res chain seq x y z
N MET A 1 -40.55 -18.85 21.38
CA MET A 1 -39.23 -18.26 21.06
C MET A 1 -38.49 -18.14 22.37
N LEU A 2 -37.42 -18.92 22.59
CA LEU A 2 -36.66 -18.85 23.84
C LEU A 2 -35.82 -17.57 23.82
N HIS A 3 -36.10 -16.62 24.70
CA HIS A 3 -35.41 -15.32 24.79
C HIS A 3 -34.03 -15.46 25.46
N LEU A 4 -33.13 -16.26 24.87
CA LEU A 4 -31.82 -16.61 25.43
C LEU A 4 -30.67 -15.70 24.94
N GLN A 5 -30.98 -14.49 24.46
CA GLN A 5 -29.96 -13.62 23.86
C GLN A 5 -28.83 -13.26 24.83
N GLU A 6 -29.15 -13.04 26.11
CA GLU A 6 -28.13 -12.76 27.14
C GLU A 6 -27.15 -13.93 27.33
N LEU A 7 -27.66 -15.16 27.33
CA LEU A 7 -26.82 -16.36 27.41
C LEU A 7 -25.95 -16.51 26.15
N VAL A 8 -26.52 -16.27 24.96
CA VAL A 8 -25.78 -16.32 23.69
C VAL A 8 -24.66 -15.28 23.68
N ASN A 9 -24.92 -14.06 24.13
CA ASN A 9 -23.90 -13.01 24.24
C ASN A 9 -22.81 -13.40 25.25
N TYR A 10 -23.19 -13.92 26.43
CA TYR A 10 -22.21 -14.38 27.43
C TYR A 10 -21.29 -15.48 26.86
N LEU A 11 -21.85 -16.46 26.14
CA LEU A 11 -21.08 -17.55 25.56
C LEU A 11 -20.12 -17.07 24.46
N GLN A 12 -20.53 -16.12 23.62
CA GLN A 12 -19.65 -15.53 22.60
C GLN A 12 -18.43 -14.88 23.25
N LYS A 13 -18.64 -14.00 24.24
CA LYS A 13 -17.54 -13.37 24.99
C LYS A 13 -16.64 -14.41 25.66
N TYR A 14 -17.24 -15.38 26.34
CA TYR A 14 -16.49 -16.44 27.01
C TYR A 14 -15.59 -17.19 26.04
N LEU A 15 -16.10 -17.58 24.87
CA LEU A 15 -15.34 -18.28 23.83
C LEU A 15 -14.21 -17.40 23.28
N ILE A 16 -14.49 -16.13 22.97
CA ILE A 16 -13.49 -15.20 22.44
C ILE A 16 -12.38 -14.94 23.46
N GLU A 17 -12.72 -14.72 24.73
CA GLU A 17 -11.75 -14.35 25.77
C GLU A 17 -10.95 -15.56 26.30
N ASN A 18 -11.58 -16.74 26.40
CA ASN A 18 -11.01 -17.90 27.10
C ASN A 18 -10.66 -19.07 26.17
N LYS A 19 -11.15 -19.06 24.92
CA LYS A 19 -10.98 -20.14 23.93
C LYS A 19 -10.54 -19.61 22.56
N SER A 20 -9.97 -18.40 22.49
CA SER A 20 -9.48 -17.79 21.25
C SER A 20 -8.58 -18.71 20.43
N GLU A 21 -7.58 -19.33 21.06
CA GLU A 21 -6.66 -20.25 20.37
C GLU A 21 -7.41 -21.42 19.71
N TRP A 22 -8.43 -21.96 20.38
CA TRP A 22 -9.26 -23.02 19.82
C TRP A 22 -10.09 -22.51 18.64
N LEU A 23 -10.68 -21.31 18.74
CA LEU A 23 -11.42 -20.68 17.64
C LEU A 23 -10.51 -20.41 16.43
N GLU A 24 -9.24 -20.02 16.66
CA GLU A 24 -8.24 -19.81 15.61
C GLU A 24 -7.85 -21.12 14.92
N GLN A 25 -7.62 -22.19 15.69
CA GLN A 25 -7.27 -23.52 15.16
C GLN A 25 -8.42 -24.18 14.38
N HIS A 26 -9.67 -23.83 14.73
CA HIS A 26 -10.92 -24.32 14.10
C HIS A 26 -11.68 -23.17 13.42
N PHE A 27 -10.94 -22.32 12.70
CA PHE A 27 -11.50 -21.12 12.10
C PHE A 27 -12.62 -21.41 11.11
N GLY A 28 -12.47 -22.43 10.24
CA GLY A 28 -13.47 -22.77 9.23
C GLY A 28 -14.82 -23.11 9.86
N LEU A 29 -14.80 -23.94 10.91
CA LEU A 29 -16.00 -24.26 11.70
C LEU A 29 -16.58 -23.01 12.37
N THR A 30 -15.74 -22.21 13.01
CA THR A 30 -16.16 -21.02 13.76
C THR A 30 -16.82 -20.00 12.84
N HIS A 31 -16.19 -19.69 11.70
CA HIS A 31 -16.70 -18.76 10.71
C HIS A 31 -18.04 -19.24 10.14
N GLN A 32 -18.14 -20.54 9.80
CA GLN A 32 -19.39 -21.12 9.30
C GLN A 32 -20.52 -21.00 10.32
N ILE A 33 -20.28 -21.34 11.59
CA ILE A 33 -21.29 -21.21 12.66
C ILE A 33 -21.69 -19.74 12.82
N SER A 34 -20.71 -18.82 12.82
CA SER A 34 -21.00 -17.40 12.99
C SER A 34 -21.92 -16.86 11.89
N LEU A 35 -21.78 -17.33 10.65
CA LEU A 35 -22.59 -16.87 9.51
C LEU A 35 -23.99 -17.51 9.46
N GLN A 36 -24.21 -18.62 10.16
CA GLN A 36 -25.52 -19.29 10.16
C GLN A 36 -26.57 -18.58 11.03
N SER A 37 -26.17 -17.66 11.90
CA SER A 37 -27.06 -17.00 12.85
C SER A 37 -26.76 -15.51 12.96
N ASN A 38 -27.80 -14.68 12.78
CA ASN A 38 -27.72 -13.24 12.98
C ASN A 38 -27.50 -12.83 14.45
N ASN A 39 -27.62 -13.77 15.39
CA ASN A 39 -27.44 -13.51 16.82
C ASN A 39 -25.98 -13.67 17.29
N LEU A 40 -25.07 -14.08 16.39
CA LEU A 40 -23.65 -14.34 16.69
C LEU A 40 -22.72 -13.19 16.24
N LEU A 41 -23.15 -11.94 16.44
CA LEU A 41 -22.45 -10.76 15.93
C LEU A 41 -21.02 -10.62 16.48
N GLU A 42 -20.79 -10.94 17.76
CA GLU A 42 -19.45 -10.83 18.37
C GLU A 42 -18.48 -11.87 17.78
N LEU A 43 -18.96 -13.09 17.53
CA LEU A 43 -18.16 -14.11 16.83
C LEU A 43 -17.94 -13.77 15.36
N GLN A 44 -18.92 -13.17 14.67
CA GLN A 44 -18.76 -12.68 13.30
C GLN A 44 -17.70 -11.57 13.24
N GLU A 45 -17.73 -10.63 14.18
CA GLU A 45 -16.74 -9.56 14.29
C GLU A 45 -15.35 -10.12 14.61
N PHE A 46 -15.24 -11.06 15.55
CA PHE A 46 -14.01 -11.78 15.85
C PHE A 46 -13.42 -12.44 14.59
N CYS A 47 -14.24 -13.21 13.85
CA CYS A 47 -13.80 -13.85 12.62
C CYS A 47 -13.35 -12.81 11.58
N THR A 48 -14.15 -11.75 11.38
CA THR A 48 -13.85 -10.68 10.42
C THR A 48 -12.52 -9.99 10.74
N ASN A 49 -12.25 -9.73 12.01
CA ASN A 49 -11.00 -9.13 12.47
C ASN A 49 -9.81 -10.07 12.31
N LEU A 50 -9.97 -11.35 12.66
CA LEU A 50 -8.94 -12.37 12.47
C LEU A 50 -8.58 -12.54 10.99
N MET A 51 -9.59 -12.53 10.11
CA MET A 51 -9.42 -12.58 8.65
C MET A 51 -8.61 -11.42 8.12
N ALA A 52 -8.93 -10.20 8.56
CA ALA A 52 -8.20 -9.02 8.13
C ALA A 52 -6.77 -9.05 8.65
N GLN A 53 -6.60 -9.12 9.98
CA GLN A 53 -5.35 -8.77 10.66
C GLN A 53 -4.36 -9.92 10.79
N PHE A 54 -4.84 -11.17 10.85
CA PHE A 54 -3.99 -12.33 11.09
C PHE A 54 -4.31 -13.48 10.12
N PRO A 55 -4.31 -13.25 8.79
CA PRO A 55 -4.65 -14.28 7.82
C PRO A 55 -3.77 -15.52 7.90
N ASP A 56 -2.50 -15.36 8.26
CA ASP A 56 -1.57 -16.47 8.50
C ASP A 56 -2.12 -17.52 9.48
N LYS A 57 -2.83 -17.09 10.52
CA LYS A 57 -3.42 -18.01 11.51
C LYS A 57 -4.52 -18.85 10.88
N ILE A 58 -5.31 -18.25 10.01
CA ILE A 58 -6.41 -18.92 9.30
C ILE A 58 -5.86 -19.91 8.30
N PHE A 59 -4.89 -19.50 7.49
CA PHE A 59 -4.31 -20.38 6.48
C PHE A 59 -3.50 -21.55 7.08
N LYS A 60 -3.08 -21.42 8.35
CA LYS A 60 -2.46 -22.47 9.17
C LYS A 60 -3.45 -23.27 10.02
N SER A 61 -4.75 -22.93 10.01
CA SER A 61 -5.76 -23.66 10.79
C SER A 61 -5.88 -25.11 10.32
N PHE A 62 -6.33 -25.99 11.21
CA PHE A 62 -6.46 -27.42 10.90
C PHE A 62 -7.52 -27.69 9.83
N ASP A 63 -8.51 -26.80 9.73
CA ASP A 63 -9.68 -26.95 8.87
C ASP A 63 -9.65 -26.02 7.63
N PHE A 64 -8.55 -25.30 7.37
CA PHE A 64 -8.46 -24.37 6.24
C PHE A 64 -8.79 -25.04 4.90
N ILE A 65 -8.22 -26.22 4.64
CA ILE A 65 -8.47 -26.93 3.38
C ILE A 65 -9.90 -27.49 3.28
N SER A 66 -10.66 -27.48 4.37
CA SER A 66 -12.06 -27.90 4.43
C SER A 66 -13.03 -26.71 4.45
N LEU A 67 -12.49 -25.49 4.35
CA LEU A 67 -13.27 -24.26 4.39
C LEU A 67 -14.23 -24.19 3.18
N PRO A 68 -15.52 -23.87 3.37
CA PRO A 68 -16.45 -23.72 2.26
C PRO A 68 -15.99 -22.64 1.28
N GLU A 69 -16.16 -22.86 -0.03
CA GLU A 69 -15.71 -21.92 -1.09
C GLU A 69 -16.17 -20.47 -0.83
N LYS A 70 -17.42 -20.28 -0.39
CA LYS A 70 -17.97 -18.95 -0.03
C LYS A 70 -17.15 -18.23 1.04
N SER A 71 -16.60 -18.96 2.00
CA SER A 71 -15.75 -18.41 3.06
C SER A 71 -14.35 -18.07 2.52
N LEU A 72 -13.83 -18.87 1.58
CA LEU A 72 -12.54 -18.57 0.95
C LEU A 72 -12.67 -17.31 0.09
N ILE A 73 -13.74 -17.20 -0.67
CA ILE A 73 -14.12 -16.02 -1.44
C ILE A 73 -14.23 -14.79 -0.54
N SER A 74 -14.93 -14.88 0.61
CA SER A 74 -15.07 -13.74 1.53
C SER A 74 -13.72 -13.32 2.13
N LEU A 75 -12.79 -14.26 2.34
CA LEU A 75 -11.42 -13.98 2.77
C LEU A 75 -10.60 -13.26 1.70
N ILE A 76 -10.48 -13.86 0.51
CA ILE A 76 -9.60 -13.34 -0.53
C ILE A 76 -10.19 -12.11 -1.23
N LYS A 77 -11.48 -11.83 -1.15
CA LYS A 77 -12.05 -10.59 -1.73
C LYS A 77 -11.58 -9.32 -1.01
N ARG A 78 -11.14 -9.42 0.26
CA ARG A 78 -10.80 -8.27 1.10
C ARG A 78 -9.60 -7.47 0.58
N ASP A 79 -9.73 -6.15 0.63
CA ASP A 79 -8.66 -5.20 0.32
C ASP A 79 -7.67 -4.99 1.48
N ASP A 80 -8.12 -5.22 2.71
CA ASP A 80 -7.37 -5.05 3.95
C ASP A 80 -6.78 -6.35 4.50
N LEU A 81 -6.80 -7.44 3.72
CA LEU A 81 -6.21 -8.72 4.09
C LEU A 81 -4.68 -8.57 4.16
N GLN A 82 -4.13 -8.76 5.36
CA GLN A 82 -2.72 -8.53 5.71
C GLN A 82 -1.80 -9.66 5.22
N MET A 83 -1.74 -9.90 3.90
CA MET A 83 -0.99 -10.99 3.28
C MET A 83 -0.48 -10.61 1.89
N LYS A 84 0.68 -11.13 1.48
CA LYS A 84 1.19 -10.90 0.13
C LYS A 84 0.33 -11.61 -0.92
N GLU A 85 0.28 -11.03 -2.11
CA GLU A 85 -0.49 -11.60 -3.23
C GLU A 85 -0.02 -13.00 -3.63
N ILE A 86 1.28 -13.26 -3.55
CA ILE A 86 1.82 -14.59 -3.83
C ILE A 86 1.33 -15.62 -2.81
N GLU A 87 1.27 -15.25 -1.54
CA GLU A 87 0.82 -16.14 -0.47
C GLU A 87 -0.68 -16.44 -0.65
N VAL A 88 -1.48 -15.44 -1.01
CA VAL A 88 -2.90 -15.66 -1.34
C VAL A 88 -3.05 -16.67 -2.48
N TRP A 89 -2.27 -16.52 -3.55
CA TRP A 89 -2.27 -17.48 -4.67
C TRP A 89 -1.92 -18.90 -4.20
N GLU A 90 -0.83 -19.06 -3.45
CA GLU A 90 -0.37 -20.37 -2.97
C GLU A 90 -1.42 -21.05 -2.08
N HIS A 91 -2.12 -20.29 -1.22
CA HIS A 91 -3.17 -20.83 -0.38
C HIS A 91 -4.45 -21.19 -1.15
N VAL A 92 -4.85 -20.39 -2.15
CA VAL A 92 -5.95 -20.73 -3.06
C VAL A 92 -5.63 -22.02 -3.81
N LEU A 93 -4.39 -22.18 -4.29
CA LEU A 93 -3.92 -23.41 -4.92
C LEU A 93 -3.97 -24.60 -3.98
N LYS A 94 -3.45 -24.44 -2.75
CA LYS A 94 -3.47 -25.47 -1.71
C LYS A 94 -4.91 -25.92 -1.41
N TRP A 95 -5.84 -24.98 -1.30
CA TRP A 95 -7.25 -25.28 -1.10
C TRP A 95 -7.84 -26.05 -2.29
N GLY A 96 -7.59 -25.61 -3.53
CA GLY A 96 -8.07 -26.27 -4.75
C GLY A 96 -7.54 -27.70 -4.92
N LEU A 97 -6.26 -27.93 -4.59
CA LEU A 97 -5.65 -29.27 -4.61
C LEU A 97 -6.30 -30.19 -3.58
N ALA A 98 -6.62 -29.68 -2.39
CA ALA A 98 -7.29 -30.46 -1.36
C ALA A 98 -8.73 -30.87 -1.76
N GLN A 99 -9.41 -30.05 -2.57
CA GLN A 99 -10.72 -30.41 -3.14
C GLN A 99 -10.63 -31.46 -4.26
N ASN A 100 -9.44 -31.67 -4.84
CA ASN A 100 -9.20 -32.57 -5.96
C ASN A 100 -8.07 -33.57 -5.65
N PRO A 101 -8.29 -34.58 -4.78
CA PRO A 101 -7.25 -35.48 -4.31
C PRO A 101 -6.56 -36.31 -5.39
N THR A 102 -7.13 -36.40 -6.61
CA THR A 102 -6.53 -37.08 -7.76
C THR A 102 -5.38 -36.26 -8.39
N LEU A 103 -5.31 -34.95 -8.14
CA LEU A 103 -4.30 -34.03 -8.65
C LEU A 103 -3.03 -34.03 -7.78
N ILE A 104 -2.46 -35.20 -7.55
CA ILE A 104 -1.33 -35.41 -6.62
C ILE A 104 -0.01 -34.87 -7.20
N SER A 105 0.08 -34.81 -8.52
CA SER A 105 1.29 -34.41 -9.24
C SER A 105 1.29 -32.91 -9.57
N GLY A 106 2.44 -32.33 -9.94
CA GLY A 106 2.53 -30.90 -10.28
C GLY A 106 1.90 -30.57 -11.64
N PRO A 107 1.71 -29.29 -11.98
CA PRO A 107 1.04 -28.87 -13.22
C PRO A 107 1.74 -29.35 -14.50
N ASN A 108 3.02 -29.72 -14.42
CA ASN A 108 3.80 -30.27 -15.54
C ASN A 108 3.33 -31.67 -15.98
N THR A 109 2.61 -32.39 -15.14
CA THR A 109 2.12 -33.75 -15.39
C THR A 109 0.60 -33.83 -15.55
N TRP A 110 -0.09 -32.69 -15.48
CA TRP A 110 -1.54 -32.61 -15.61
C TRP A 110 -1.99 -32.72 -17.06
N SER A 111 -3.01 -33.55 -17.28
CA SER A 111 -3.78 -33.60 -18.53
C SER A 111 -4.69 -32.38 -18.67
N ASP A 112 -5.28 -32.18 -19.84
CA ASP A 112 -6.26 -31.10 -20.04
C ASP A 112 -7.52 -31.30 -19.18
N ASP A 113 -7.88 -32.55 -18.88
CA ASP A 113 -9.00 -32.88 -17.98
C ASP A 113 -8.67 -32.52 -16.52
N ASP A 114 -7.42 -32.71 -16.09
CA ASP A 114 -6.94 -32.30 -14.78
C ASP A 114 -7.00 -30.77 -14.62
N PHE A 115 -6.54 -30.04 -15.63
CA PHE A 115 -6.64 -28.57 -15.66
C PHE A 115 -8.10 -28.10 -15.63
N ARG A 116 -8.98 -28.71 -16.43
CA ARG A 116 -10.41 -28.38 -16.43
C ARG A 116 -11.08 -28.64 -15.08
N THR A 117 -10.68 -29.71 -14.40
CA THR A 117 -11.18 -30.04 -13.07
C THR A 117 -10.78 -28.97 -12.06
N MET A 118 -9.50 -28.59 -12.02
CA MET A 118 -8.99 -27.54 -11.14
C MET A 118 -9.57 -26.15 -11.48
N GLU A 119 -9.72 -25.84 -12.77
CA GLU A 119 -10.35 -24.59 -13.23
C GLU A 119 -11.78 -24.47 -12.70
N ASN A 120 -12.59 -25.53 -12.82
CA ASN A 120 -13.95 -25.55 -12.31
C ASN A 120 -14.02 -25.36 -10.79
N THR A 121 -13.08 -25.95 -10.05
CA THR A 121 -12.97 -25.78 -8.59
C THR A 121 -12.61 -24.35 -8.20
N LEU A 122 -11.73 -23.69 -8.95
CA LEU A 122 -11.21 -22.37 -8.60
C LEU A 122 -11.89 -21.22 -9.33
N GLN A 123 -12.91 -21.47 -10.16
CA GLN A 123 -13.49 -20.50 -11.09
C GLN A 123 -13.93 -19.17 -10.43
N HIS A 124 -14.44 -19.20 -9.19
CA HIS A 124 -14.85 -18.00 -8.46
C HIS A 124 -13.72 -17.37 -7.64
N CYS A 125 -12.65 -18.11 -7.37
CA CYS A 125 -11.49 -17.65 -6.63
C CYS A 125 -10.47 -16.97 -7.56
N LEU A 126 -10.24 -17.50 -8.77
CA LEU A 126 -9.27 -16.99 -9.74
C LEU A 126 -9.42 -15.48 -10.03
N PRO A 127 -10.63 -14.93 -10.24
CA PRO A 127 -10.80 -13.50 -10.48
C PRO A 127 -10.45 -12.60 -9.28
N LEU A 128 -10.32 -13.17 -8.08
CA LEU A 128 -10.04 -12.43 -6.84
C LEU A 128 -8.54 -12.43 -6.48
N VAL A 129 -7.72 -13.20 -7.20
CA VAL A 129 -6.27 -13.20 -7.05
C VAL A 129 -5.67 -12.05 -7.88
N ARG A 130 -4.86 -11.19 -7.26
CA ARG A 130 -4.38 -9.96 -7.90
C ARG A 130 -3.06 -10.23 -8.63
N PHE A 131 -3.12 -11.04 -9.68
CA PHE A 131 -1.93 -11.54 -10.39
C PHE A 131 -1.00 -10.45 -10.95
N PHE A 132 -1.54 -9.26 -11.27
CA PHE A 132 -0.75 -8.11 -11.73
C PHE A 132 0.16 -7.51 -10.64
N SER A 133 -0.12 -7.84 -9.38
CA SER A 133 0.56 -7.36 -8.18
C SER A 133 1.65 -8.30 -7.67
N LEU A 134 1.99 -9.31 -8.46
CA LEU A 134 3.14 -10.18 -8.21
C LEU A 134 4.42 -9.55 -8.79
N SER A 135 5.57 -9.98 -8.27
CA SER A 135 6.84 -9.76 -8.95
C SER A 135 6.94 -10.64 -10.20
N SER A 136 7.81 -10.26 -11.14
CA SER A 136 8.08 -11.06 -12.35
C SER A 136 8.61 -12.46 -12.02
N VAL A 137 9.41 -12.57 -10.95
CA VAL A 137 9.95 -13.84 -10.45
C VAL A 137 8.84 -14.74 -9.89
N GLU A 138 7.97 -14.20 -9.04
CA GLU A 138 6.82 -14.93 -8.49
C GLU A 138 5.87 -15.37 -9.60
N PHE A 139 5.52 -14.48 -10.53
CA PHE A 139 4.69 -14.82 -11.68
C PHE A 139 5.32 -15.98 -12.48
N SER A 140 6.59 -15.86 -12.85
CA SER A 140 7.30 -16.87 -13.64
C SER A 140 7.40 -18.22 -12.95
N GLN A 141 7.67 -18.25 -11.65
CA GLN A 141 7.92 -19.51 -10.93
C GLN A 141 6.65 -20.16 -10.39
N LYS A 142 5.63 -19.36 -10.03
CA LYS A 142 4.48 -19.84 -9.24
C LYS A 142 3.15 -19.75 -9.97
N VAL A 143 3.00 -18.85 -10.95
CA VAL A 143 1.75 -18.69 -11.72
C VAL A 143 1.87 -19.28 -13.12
N HIS A 144 2.96 -19.00 -13.83
CA HIS A 144 3.20 -19.49 -15.19
C HIS A 144 3.04 -21.01 -15.36
N PRO A 145 3.49 -21.88 -14.41
CA PRO A 145 3.26 -23.31 -14.53
C PRO A 145 1.78 -23.69 -14.61
N TYR A 146 0.90 -22.86 -14.05
CA TYR A 146 -0.55 -23.04 -14.01
C TYR A 146 -1.30 -22.20 -15.05
N LYS A 147 -0.62 -21.67 -16.09
CA LYS A 147 -1.21 -20.77 -17.08
C LYS A 147 -2.51 -21.27 -17.73
N LYS A 148 -2.69 -22.60 -17.85
CA LYS A 148 -3.90 -23.22 -18.40
C LYS A 148 -5.15 -23.05 -17.51
N LEU A 149 -4.99 -22.71 -16.22
CA LEU A 149 -6.11 -22.33 -15.34
C LEU A 149 -6.65 -20.94 -15.63
N LEU A 150 -5.87 -20.11 -16.33
CA LEU A 150 -6.25 -18.74 -16.66
C LEU A 150 -6.81 -18.70 -18.07
N LYS A 151 -7.88 -17.93 -18.27
CA LYS A 151 -8.41 -17.67 -19.62
C LYS A 151 -7.28 -17.12 -20.49
N HIS A 152 -7.14 -17.66 -21.70
CA HIS A 152 -6.04 -17.33 -22.62
C HIS A 152 -5.84 -15.82 -22.78
N GLN A 153 -6.92 -15.07 -23.03
CA GLN A 153 -6.83 -13.61 -23.17
C GLN A 153 -6.28 -12.92 -21.91
N PHE A 154 -6.78 -13.29 -20.73
CA PHE A 154 -6.30 -12.72 -19.46
C PHE A 154 -4.83 -13.05 -19.21
N TYR A 155 -4.42 -14.29 -19.49
CA TYR A 155 -3.03 -14.71 -19.32
C TYR A 155 -2.10 -13.94 -20.26
N GLU A 156 -2.48 -13.75 -21.52
CA GLU A 156 -1.70 -12.94 -22.48
C GLU A 156 -1.60 -11.49 -22.03
N GLU A 157 -2.69 -10.88 -21.55
CA GLU A 157 -2.66 -9.53 -20.99
C GLU A 157 -1.71 -9.43 -19.78
N LEU A 158 -1.80 -10.39 -18.87
CA LEU A 158 -0.94 -10.48 -17.69
C LEU A 158 0.53 -10.61 -18.09
N LEU A 159 0.87 -11.56 -18.97
CA LEU A 159 2.21 -11.79 -19.48
C LEU A 159 2.76 -10.53 -20.17
N ASN A 160 1.97 -9.93 -21.05
CA ASN A 160 2.36 -8.72 -21.76
C ASN A 160 2.61 -7.55 -20.82
N SER A 161 1.89 -7.45 -19.70
CA SER A 161 2.16 -6.40 -18.71
C SER A 161 3.55 -6.56 -18.05
N TYR A 162 4.08 -7.78 -17.93
CA TYR A 162 5.43 -8.02 -17.42
C TYR A 162 6.51 -7.79 -18.49
N LEU A 163 6.19 -8.02 -19.77
CA LEU A 163 7.11 -7.83 -20.89
C LEU A 163 7.20 -6.37 -21.36
N ASP A 164 6.06 -5.67 -21.38
CA ASP A 164 5.94 -4.24 -21.66
C ASP A 164 5.14 -3.55 -20.54
N PRO A 165 5.83 -3.04 -19.51
CA PRO A 165 5.16 -2.43 -18.35
C PRO A 165 4.54 -1.06 -18.63
N ASN A 166 4.72 -0.49 -19.83
CA ASN A 166 4.04 0.72 -20.28
C ASN A 166 2.73 0.43 -21.02
N ARG A 167 2.47 -0.85 -21.32
CA ARG A 167 1.25 -1.28 -21.98
C ARG A 167 0.06 -1.02 -21.08
N GLU A 168 -0.94 -0.36 -21.65
CA GLU A 168 -2.19 -0.09 -20.96
C GLU A 168 -2.92 -1.40 -20.65
N PRO A 169 -3.20 -1.69 -19.37
CA PRO A 169 -4.01 -2.82 -19.02
C PRO A 169 -5.48 -2.57 -19.38
N THR A 170 -6.25 -3.65 -19.45
CA THR A 170 -7.71 -3.57 -19.56
C THR A 170 -8.33 -2.96 -18.30
N ASP A 171 -9.49 -2.31 -18.47
CA ASP A 171 -10.22 -1.74 -17.34
C ASP A 171 -10.60 -2.85 -16.34
N ASN A 172 -10.55 -2.54 -15.04
CA ASN A 172 -10.92 -3.39 -13.89
C ASN A 172 -9.83 -4.30 -13.28
N ILE A 173 -8.55 -3.97 -13.39
CA ILE A 173 -7.51 -4.67 -12.62
C ILE A 173 -7.59 -4.32 -11.13
N LEU A 174 -7.59 -5.36 -10.29
CA LEU A 174 -7.47 -5.24 -8.85
C LEU A 174 -6.07 -4.75 -8.46
N LEU A 175 -6.01 -3.69 -7.65
CA LEU A 175 -4.77 -3.12 -7.12
C LEU A 175 -4.19 -3.99 -6.01
N PRO A 176 -2.88 -3.92 -5.71
CA PRO A 176 -2.30 -4.60 -4.56
C PRO A 176 -3.11 -4.38 -3.27
N ARG A 177 -3.22 -5.41 -2.42
CA ARG A 177 -3.88 -5.27 -1.11
C ARG A 177 -3.20 -4.21 -0.25
N ASN A 178 -4.02 -3.50 0.53
CA ASN A 178 -3.56 -2.52 1.50
C ASN A 178 -3.05 -3.24 2.76
N ILE A 179 -1.86 -3.82 2.65
CA ILE A 179 -1.16 -4.38 3.79
C ILE A 179 -0.64 -3.24 4.69
N THR A 180 -0.59 -3.51 5.98
CA THR A 180 0.04 -2.73 7.02
C THR A 180 1.36 -3.42 7.28
N VAL A 181 2.44 -2.77 6.91
CA VAL A 181 3.77 -3.26 7.21
C VAL A 181 4.27 -2.43 8.38
N ASP A 182 4.22 -3.05 9.56
CA ASP A 182 4.73 -2.44 10.79
C ASP A 182 6.11 -1.86 10.54
N LYS A 183 6.31 -0.63 11.00
CA LYS A 183 7.58 0.11 11.00
C LYS A 183 8.05 0.62 9.62
N ILE A 184 7.27 0.54 8.54
CA ILE A 184 7.65 1.24 7.29
C ILE A 184 7.49 2.75 7.43
N ILE A 185 6.30 3.19 7.84
CA ILE A 185 5.99 4.61 8.00
C ILE A 185 4.90 4.79 9.07
N ASP A 186 5.02 5.82 9.89
CA ASP A 186 3.93 6.35 10.74
C ASP A 186 3.47 7.67 10.09
N SER A 187 2.50 7.57 9.18
CA SER A 187 1.96 8.73 8.47
C SER A 187 0.44 8.83 8.62
N ARG A 188 -0.05 10.04 8.88
CA ARG A 188 -1.48 10.36 8.81
C ARG A 188 -1.88 10.77 7.40
N ILE A 189 -0.96 11.35 6.63
CA ILE A 189 -1.22 11.95 5.31
C ILE A 189 -1.24 10.91 4.18
N VAL A 190 -0.28 9.96 4.16
CA VAL A 190 -0.12 8.99 3.05
C VAL A 190 -0.42 7.55 3.46
N ASN A 191 -0.56 6.66 2.47
CA ASN A 191 -0.62 5.21 2.66
C ASN A 191 0.61 4.53 2.06
N LEU A 192 0.71 3.21 2.23
CA LEU A 192 1.84 2.44 1.73
C LEU A 192 1.96 2.40 0.19
N ASN A 193 0.86 2.59 -0.55
CA ASN A 193 0.92 2.67 -2.02
C ASN A 193 1.71 3.91 -2.47
N ILE A 194 1.42 5.07 -1.87
CA ILE A 194 2.18 6.31 -2.12
C ILE A 194 3.64 6.12 -1.75
N VAL A 195 3.92 5.53 -0.59
CA VAL A 195 5.29 5.25 -0.14
C VAL A 195 6.04 4.32 -1.09
N SER A 196 5.37 3.31 -1.64
CA SER A 196 5.93 2.40 -2.65
C SER A 196 6.31 3.16 -3.93
N ILE A 197 5.40 3.99 -4.46
CA ILE A 197 5.63 4.80 -5.67
C ILE A 197 6.84 5.72 -5.48
N ILE A 198 6.89 6.43 -4.36
CA ILE A 198 8.01 7.30 -4.01
C ILE A 198 9.32 6.52 -3.88
N SER A 199 9.30 5.36 -3.19
CA SER A 199 10.50 4.54 -2.99
C SER A 199 11.09 4.05 -4.30
N ARG A 200 10.23 3.64 -5.25
CA ARG A 200 10.64 3.25 -6.60
C ARG A 200 11.27 4.41 -7.35
N TRP A 201 10.71 5.62 -7.19
CA TRP A 201 11.25 6.83 -7.82
C TRP A 201 12.63 7.19 -7.27
N ILE A 202 12.83 7.09 -5.95
CA ILE A 202 14.13 7.34 -5.29
C ILE A 202 15.21 6.41 -5.82
N ASP A 203 14.94 5.10 -5.85
CA ASP A 203 15.91 4.11 -6.32
C ASP A 203 16.13 4.13 -7.83
N ARG A 204 15.26 4.82 -8.57
CA ARG A 204 15.20 4.75 -10.03
C ARG A 204 15.10 3.30 -10.54
N THR A 205 14.57 2.40 -9.70
CA THR A 205 14.30 1.01 -10.07
C THR A 205 13.22 1.00 -11.14
N GLU A 206 13.46 0.30 -12.25
CA GLU A 206 12.45 0.09 -13.29
C GLU A 206 11.80 1.40 -13.78
N LEU A 207 12.62 2.22 -14.45
CA LEU A 207 12.27 3.47 -15.16
C LEU A 207 10.76 3.64 -15.44
N ASN A 208 10.09 4.38 -14.57
CA ASN A 208 8.85 5.13 -14.83
C ASN A 208 7.74 4.36 -15.58
N TYR A 209 7.56 3.07 -15.28
CA TYR A 209 6.46 2.33 -15.87
C TYR A 209 5.12 2.95 -15.42
N LYS A 210 4.31 3.35 -16.41
CA LYS A 210 3.00 4.00 -16.21
C LYS A 210 2.11 3.23 -15.21
N PHE A 211 2.27 1.91 -15.17
CA PHE A 211 1.45 1.00 -14.36
C PHE A 211 2.21 0.32 -13.21
N SER A 212 3.31 0.91 -12.72
CA SER A 212 4.07 0.38 -11.57
C SER A 212 3.24 0.25 -10.29
N HIS A 213 2.19 1.06 -10.13
CA HIS A 213 1.23 0.98 -9.02
C HIS A 213 0.41 -0.33 -9.00
N LEU A 214 0.43 -1.11 -10.08
CA LEU A 214 -0.22 -2.42 -10.13
C LEU A 214 0.65 -3.53 -9.55
N ARG A 215 1.97 -3.33 -9.44
CA ARG A 215 2.98 -4.34 -9.06
C ARG A 215 3.09 -4.53 -7.55
N GLU A 216 3.89 -5.51 -7.12
CA GLU A 216 4.21 -5.73 -5.70
C GLU A 216 4.67 -4.41 -5.04
N LEU A 217 4.22 -4.18 -3.82
CA LEU A 217 4.62 -3.03 -3.03
C LEU A 217 6.13 -3.05 -2.73
N TYR A 218 6.79 -1.90 -2.89
CA TYR A 218 8.24 -1.77 -2.81
C TYR A 218 8.67 -0.93 -1.62
N PHE A 219 9.23 -1.59 -0.61
CA PHE A 219 9.63 -0.95 0.66
C PHE A 219 11.09 -1.23 1.02
N PRO A 220 12.07 -0.74 0.23
CA PRO A 220 13.49 -0.85 0.58
C PRO A 220 13.89 0.09 1.73
N TYR A 221 12.99 1.01 2.11
CA TYR A 221 13.24 2.07 3.08
C TYR A 221 12.32 1.98 4.30
N GLN A 222 12.83 2.44 5.43
CA GLN A 222 12.05 2.88 6.58
C GLN A 222 11.98 4.41 6.57
N PHE A 223 10.78 4.96 6.72
CA PHE A 223 10.51 6.38 6.78
C PHE A 223 10.37 6.78 8.25
N LYS A 224 11.45 7.32 8.81
CA LYS A 224 11.51 7.77 10.21
C LYS A 224 10.94 9.18 10.31
N LEU A 225 9.80 9.33 10.98
CA LEU A 225 9.16 10.62 11.21
C LEU A 225 10.12 11.55 11.98
N LEU A 226 10.44 12.70 11.38
CA LEU A 226 11.19 13.79 12.02
C LEU A 226 10.21 14.79 12.62
N LEU A 227 9.25 15.23 11.81
CA LEU A 227 8.31 16.28 12.14
C LEU A 227 6.91 15.94 11.63
N ARG A 228 5.89 16.22 12.43
CA ARG A 228 4.48 16.26 12.04
C ARG A 228 3.88 17.59 12.52
N GLY A 229 3.36 18.42 11.63
CA GLY A 229 2.87 19.77 11.95
C GLY A 229 1.85 19.77 13.09
N SER A 230 0.85 18.89 13.03
CA SER A 230 -0.16 18.73 14.09
C SER A 230 0.38 18.29 15.46
N ARG A 231 1.61 17.74 15.53
CA ARG A 231 2.28 17.32 16.76
C ARG A 231 3.31 18.35 17.23
N ASP A 232 4.13 18.83 16.31
CA ASP A 232 5.35 19.58 16.58
C ASP A 232 5.22 21.07 16.27
N GLY A 233 4.15 21.50 15.61
CA GLY A 233 3.89 22.89 15.23
C GLY A 233 4.27 23.24 13.79
N PHE A 234 3.91 24.46 13.39
CA PHE A 234 3.99 24.94 12.00
C PHE A 234 4.96 26.12 11.83
N THR A 235 6.00 26.23 12.65
CA THR A 235 6.97 27.33 12.58
C THR A 235 8.26 26.89 11.87
N PRO A 236 8.97 27.80 11.17
CA PRO A 236 10.32 27.54 10.66
C PRO A 236 11.28 27.03 11.74
N LYS A 237 11.21 27.59 12.95
CA LYS A 237 12.01 27.17 14.10
C LYS A 237 11.85 25.67 14.39
N ASN A 238 10.63 25.17 14.48
CA ASN A 238 10.38 23.76 14.78
C ASN A 238 10.88 22.86 13.64
N PHE A 239 10.74 23.31 12.39
CA PHE A 239 11.31 22.61 11.24
C PHE A 239 12.83 22.50 11.34
N HIS A 240 13.53 23.61 11.56
CA HIS A 240 14.99 23.59 11.63
C HIS A 240 15.52 22.83 12.84
N GLU A 241 14.88 22.94 14.01
CA GLU A 241 15.27 22.16 15.20
C GLU A 241 15.20 20.64 14.99
N LEU A 242 14.24 20.17 14.18
CA LEU A 242 14.00 18.74 13.95
C LEU A 242 14.65 18.19 12.67
N CYS A 243 14.77 19.02 11.62
CA CYS A 243 15.17 18.60 10.28
C CYS A 243 16.59 19.02 9.89
N ASP A 244 17.12 20.14 10.41
CA ASP A 244 18.50 20.52 10.10
C ASP A 244 19.44 19.42 10.57
N GLY A 245 20.48 19.14 9.79
CA GLY A 245 21.32 17.99 10.10
C GLY A 245 20.97 16.72 9.32
N LYS A 246 19.74 16.61 8.81
CA LYS A 246 19.22 15.37 8.20
C LYS A 246 19.27 15.45 6.69
N SER A 247 19.85 14.42 6.06
CA SER A 247 19.76 14.16 4.62
C SER A 247 18.69 13.14 4.30
N ASP A 248 18.45 12.92 3.01
CA ASP A 248 17.53 11.90 2.49
C ASP A 248 16.15 12.02 3.12
N THR A 249 15.58 13.21 3.03
CA THR A 249 14.29 13.51 3.64
C THR A 249 13.21 13.62 2.59
N ILE A 250 11.99 13.28 2.98
CA ILE A 250 10.80 13.53 2.18
C ILE A 250 9.78 14.31 2.99
N THR A 251 9.15 15.27 2.34
CA THR A 251 8.07 16.06 2.89
C THR A 251 6.77 15.66 2.22
N PHE A 252 5.72 15.41 2.99
CA PHE A 252 4.34 15.29 2.53
C PHE A 252 3.51 16.44 3.12
N ILE A 253 2.77 17.14 2.27
CA ILE A 253 1.91 18.28 2.59
C ILE A 253 0.48 17.92 2.20
N LYS A 254 -0.43 17.91 3.18
CA LYS A 254 -1.86 17.74 2.95
C LYS A 254 -2.48 19.10 2.69
N ILE A 255 -3.13 19.25 1.54
CA ILE A 255 -3.77 20.51 1.17
C ILE A 255 -5.12 20.63 1.86
N LYS A 256 -5.36 21.79 2.47
CA LYS A 256 -6.59 22.08 3.21
C LYS A 256 -7.81 22.01 2.30
N ASP A 257 -8.90 21.48 2.83
CA ASP A 257 -10.20 21.35 2.15
C ASP A 257 -10.13 20.53 0.84
N SER A 258 -9.15 19.63 0.71
CA SER A 258 -9.01 18.77 -0.46
C SER A 258 -8.36 17.42 -0.11
N GLU A 259 -8.50 16.44 -1.01
CA GLU A 259 -7.79 15.17 -0.88
C GLU A 259 -6.32 15.22 -1.32
N GLU A 260 -5.90 16.32 -1.94
CA GLU A 260 -4.61 16.46 -2.60
C GLU A 260 -3.43 16.45 -1.61
N ILE A 261 -2.37 15.76 -2.03
CA ILE A 261 -1.11 15.64 -1.30
C ILE A 261 0.01 16.05 -2.21
N ILE A 262 0.83 17.03 -1.80
CA ILE A 262 2.05 17.43 -2.52
C ILE A 262 3.27 17.24 -1.65
N GLY A 263 4.45 17.40 -2.24
CA GLY A 263 5.67 17.31 -1.49
C GLY A 263 6.91 17.24 -2.36
N GLY A 264 8.03 16.94 -1.70
CA GLY A 264 9.31 16.78 -2.38
C GLY A 264 10.28 15.94 -1.58
N TYR A 265 11.23 15.35 -2.29
CA TYR A 265 12.36 14.61 -1.73
C TYR A 265 13.62 15.46 -1.81
N ASN A 266 14.27 15.64 -0.66
CA ASN A 266 15.56 16.31 -0.53
C ASN A 266 16.66 15.27 -0.20
N PRO A 267 17.58 14.97 -1.14
CA PRO A 267 18.73 14.10 -0.87
C PRO A 267 19.85 14.80 -0.08
N LEU A 268 19.88 16.13 -0.07
CA LEU A 268 20.86 16.92 0.66
C LEU A 268 20.47 17.05 2.12
N LYS A 269 21.43 17.49 2.93
CA LYS A 269 21.21 17.85 4.32
C LYS A 269 20.41 19.16 4.40
N TRP A 270 19.36 19.22 5.23
CA TRP A 270 18.73 20.50 5.56
C TRP A 270 19.66 21.37 6.40
N GLU A 271 19.66 22.67 6.10
CA GLU A 271 20.47 23.69 6.75
C GLU A 271 19.72 25.04 6.79
N SER A 272 20.24 25.95 7.62
CA SER A 272 19.77 27.32 7.82
C SER A 272 20.81 28.33 7.31
N SER A 273 21.34 28.12 6.10
CA SER A 273 22.52 28.84 5.58
C SER A 273 22.21 30.02 4.65
N ALA A 274 20.95 30.23 4.31
CA ALA A 274 20.46 31.15 3.28
C ALA A 274 21.15 30.94 1.91
N THR A 275 21.32 29.66 1.53
CA THR A 275 21.93 29.28 0.26
C THR A 275 21.05 28.31 -0.54
N TRP A 276 21.33 28.21 -1.84
CA TRP A 276 20.71 27.22 -2.70
C TRP A 276 21.43 25.87 -2.61
N GLY A 277 20.66 24.81 -2.42
CA GLY A 277 21.10 23.43 -2.52
C GLY A 277 21.24 23.00 -3.98
N ILE A 278 22.43 22.49 -4.33
CA ILE A 278 22.73 21.99 -5.68
C ILE A 278 22.56 20.46 -5.69
N THR A 279 21.62 19.94 -6.47
CA THR A 279 21.45 18.49 -6.63
C THR A 279 20.68 18.12 -7.90
N ASN A 280 20.91 16.90 -8.40
CA ASN A 280 20.11 16.26 -9.45
C ASN A 280 19.23 15.11 -8.92
N GLY A 281 19.21 14.91 -7.60
CA GLY A 281 18.44 13.86 -6.95
C GLY A 281 17.09 14.35 -6.40
N SER A 282 16.86 15.66 -6.36
CA SER A 282 15.60 16.24 -5.87
C SER A 282 14.46 16.07 -6.87
N PHE A 283 13.27 15.81 -6.36
CA PHE A 283 12.03 15.77 -7.13
C PHE A 283 10.86 16.25 -6.28
N ILE A 284 9.85 16.82 -6.93
CA ILE A 284 8.57 17.18 -6.32
C ILE A 284 7.45 16.31 -6.90
N PHE A 285 6.35 16.19 -6.17
CA PHE A 285 5.24 15.35 -6.57
C PHE A 285 3.87 15.90 -6.15
N SER A 286 2.84 15.40 -6.81
CA SER A 286 1.43 15.57 -6.42
C SER A 286 0.65 14.27 -6.61
N PHE A 287 -0.20 13.97 -5.62
CA PHE A 287 -1.19 12.90 -5.64
C PHE A 287 -2.59 13.52 -5.47
N LYS A 288 -3.57 13.06 -6.24
CA LYS A 288 -4.97 13.52 -6.10
C LYS A 288 -5.60 13.12 -4.76
N GLY A 289 -5.06 12.09 -4.12
CA GLY A 289 -5.18 11.89 -2.67
C GLY A 289 -4.75 10.52 -2.18
N LYS A 290 -4.92 10.29 -0.87
CA LYS A 290 -4.46 9.04 -0.20
C LYS A 290 -5.03 7.78 -0.84
N ASN A 291 -6.28 7.83 -1.31
CA ASN A 291 -6.95 6.71 -1.99
C ASN A 291 -6.97 6.85 -3.52
N ASN A 292 -6.46 7.95 -4.06
CA ASN A 292 -6.36 8.21 -5.50
C ASN A 292 -4.93 8.60 -5.88
N TYR A 293 -4.06 7.59 -5.88
CA TYR A 293 -2.61 7.73 -6.06
C TYR A 293 -2.10 7.27 -7.44
N LYS A 294 -3.00 6.81 -8.33
CA LYS A 294 -2.62 6.22 -9.63
C LYS A 294 -2.06 7.25 -10.60
N ASP A 295 -2.67 8.44 -10.62
CA ASP A 295 -2.33 9.54 -11.51
C ASP A 295 -1.35 10.51 -10.85
N ALA A 296 -0.34 9.96 -10.18
CA ALA A 296 0.68 10.75 -9.51
C ALA A 296 1.53 11.51 -10.54
N THR A 297 1.72 12.81 -10.33
CA THR A 297 2.67 13.59 -11.12
C THR A 297 3.95 13.73 -10.33
N ILE A 298 5.05 13.18 -10.86
CA ILE A 298 6.40 13.36 -10.30
C ILE A 298 7.25 14.15 -11.29
N SER A 299 7.94 15.16 -10.78
CA SER A 299 8.68 16.18 -11.51
C SER A 299 10.10 16.25 -10.95
N ASN A 300 11.11 15.93 -11.77
CA ASN A 300 12.50 16.03 -11.33
C ASN A 300 12.99 17.47 -11.38
N VAL A 301 14.04 17.76 -10.63
CA VAL A 301 14.71 19.06 -10.71
C VAL A 301 15.30 19.27 -12.11
N LYS A 302 14.98 20.42 -12.72
CA LYS A 302 15.52 20.85 -14.02
C LYS A 302 16.71 21.80 -13.84
N LYS A 303 16.60 22.75 -12.91
CA LYS A 303 17.65 23.73 -12.62
C LYS A 303 18.40 23.32 -11.35
N LEU A 304 19.47 22.56 -11.56
CA LEU A 304 20.17 21.80 -10.51
C LEU A 304 20.73 22.66 -9.38
N ASP A 305 21.15 23.89 -9.70
CA ASP A 305 21.77 24.85 -8.77
C ASP A 305 20.76 25.63 -7.93
N HIS A 306 19.46 25.40 -8.12
CA HIS A 306 18.36 26.00 -7.37
C HIS A 306 17.33 24.92 -7.00
N ALA A 307 17.79 23.73 -6.63
CA ALA A 307 16.92 22.60 -6.34
C ALA A 307 16.14 22.80 -5.02
N LEU A 308 16.78 23.44 -4.04
CA LEU A 308 16.32 23.57 -2.66
C LEU A 308 16.80 24.90 -2.09
N TRP A 309 16.02 25.54 -1.23
CA TRP A 309 16.42 26.78 -0.57
C TRP A 309 16.52 26.59 0.94
N PHE A 310 17.67 26.94 1.52
CA PHE A 310 18.02 26.67 2.91
C PHE A 310 17.92 27.94 3.77
N ASN A 311 16.72 28.51 3.86
CA ASN A 311 16.50 29.78 4.55
C ASN A 311 15.90 29.59 5.94
N THR A 312 16.34 30.41 6.90
CA THR A 312 16.02 30.25 8.33
C THR A 312 14.55 30.50 8.69
N ILE A 313 13.82 31.22 7.85
CA ILE A 313 12.38 31.51 7.98
C ILE A 313 11.53 30.71 6.98
N ALA A 314 12.13 29.73 6.30
CA ALA A 314 11.43 28.79 5.44
C ALA A 314 11.32 27.41 6.10
N GLY A 315 10.28 26.67 5.74
CA GLY A 315 10.19 25.24 5.99
C GLY A 315 10.70 24.45 4.79
N PRO A 316 9.92 23.46 4.32
CA PRO A 316 10.19 22.82 3.04
C PRO A 316 10.12 23.83 1.87
N TYR A 317 11.25 24.03 1.20
CA TYR A 317 11.36 24.93 0.04
C TYR A 317 12.09 24.21 -1.11
N PHE A 318 11.30 23.76 -2.10
CA PHE A 318 11.78 22.96 -3.24
C PHE A 318 11.77 23.79 -4.51
N GLY A 319 12.95 24.28 -4.90
CA GLY A 319 13.10 25.30 -5.94
C GLY A 319 12.22 26.50 -5.61
N ASP A 320 11.86 27.29 -6.61
CA ASP A 320 10.76 28.25 -6.43
C ASP A 320 9.40 27.64 -6.77
N ASP A 321 9.26 26.31 -6.61
CA ASP A 321 8.09 25.56 -7.09
C ASP A 321 7.14 25.17 -5.96
N ILE A 322 7.66 24.71 -4.82
CA ILE A 322 6.88 24.53 -3.59
C ILE A 322 7.55 25.34 -2.49
N ILE A 323 6.83 26.34 -1.98
CA ILE A 323 7.34 27.28 -0.97
C ILE A 323 6.44 27.23 0.25
N VAL A 324 7.04 26.93 1.40
CA VAL A 324 6.42 27.05 2.73
C VAL A 324 7.29 28.01 3.55
N TYR A 325 6.74 29.15 3.93
CA TYR A 325 7.51 30.26 4.50
C TYR A 325 6.70 31.02 5.55
N ALA A 326 7.41 31.64 6.50
CA ALA A 326 6.85 32.58 7.48
C ALA A 326 7.62 33.90 7.45
N SER A 327 6.99 34.98 7.91
CA SER A 327 7.67 36.27 8.04
C SER A 327 8.80 36.28 9.07
N GLU A 328 8.72 35.40 10.08
CA GLU A 328 9.70 35.25 11.16
C GLU A 328 9.79 33.79 11.61
N GLU A 329 10.91 33.41 12.24
CA GLU A 329 11.23 32.01 12.56
C GLU A 329 10.25 31.38 13.56
N SER A 330 9.63 32.19 14.42
CA SER A 330 8.73 31.73 15.49
C SER A 330 7.25 31.92 15.18
N ILE A 331 6.90 32.38 13.97
CA ILE A 331 5.52 32.53 13.52
C ILE A 331 5.14 31.30 12.70
N ASP A 332 3.90 30.85 12.84
CA ASP A 332 3.38 29.78 11.99
C ASP A 332 3.47 30.18 10.51
N TYR A 333 3.75 29.22 9.64
CA TYR A 333 3.76 29.44 8.21
C TYR A 333 2.47 30.13 7.76
N ASN A 334 2.64 31.28 7.11
CA ASN A 334 1.55 32.12 6.63
C ASN A 334 1.56 32.31 5.11
N GLU A 335 2.61 31.81 4.45
CA GLU A 335 2.83 31.96 3.03
C GLU A 335 3.10 30.59 2.40
N PHE A 336 2.19 30.15 1.52
CA PHE A 336 2.24 28.87 0.83
C PHE A 336 2.05 29.08 -0.66
N TYR A 337 3.08 28.78 -1.44
CA TYR A 337 3.06 29.01 -2.88
C TYR A 337 3.38 27.77 -3.69
N TYR A 338 2.70 27.67 -4.81
CA TYR A 338 3.04 26.77 -5.87
C TYR A 338 3.17 27.52 -7.20
N GLN A 339 4.23 27.23 -7.94
CA GLN A 339 4.38 27.60 -9.34
C GLN A 339 5.31 26.62 -10.02
N LYS A 340 5.33 26.60 -11.36
CA LYS A 340 6.28 25.77 -12.11
C LYS A 340 7.46 26.64 -12.54
N CYS A 341 8.65 26.42 -11.97
CA CYS A 341 9.84 27.21 -12.24
C CYS A 341 11.10 26.35 -12.50
N HIS A 342 11.54 25.62 -11.51
CA HIS A 342 12.84 24.93 -11.43
C HIS A 342 12.73 23.42 -11.59
N TYR A 343 11.52 22.85 -11.54
CA TYR A 343 11.24 21.44 -11.81
C TYR A 343 10.66 21.24 -13.22
N GLU A 344 10.74 20.02 -13.75
CA GLU A 344 10.47 19.73 -15.16
C GLU A 344 8.99 19.91 -15.56
N LYS A 345 8.09 19.35 -14.78
CA LYS A 345 6.64 19.25 -14.99
C LYS A 345 5.87 20.09 -13.98
N GLU A 346 4.70 20.55 -14.41
CA GLU A 346 3.67 21.09 -13.53
C GLU A 346 3.02 19.94 -12.75
N ILE A 347 2.91 20.08 -11.43
CA ILE A 347 2.33 19.06 -10.54
C ILE A 347 0.95 19.42 -10.00
N ARG A 348 0.50 20.67 -10.15
CA ARG A 348 -0.82 21.14 -9.72
C ARG A 348 -1.42 22.05 -10.78
N ASP A 349 -2.72 21.88 -11.02
CA ASP A 349 -3.50 22.73 -11.94
C ASP A 349 -4.05 23.99 -11.25
N SER A 350 -4.00 24.04 -9.91
CA SER A 350 -4.58 25.08 -9.07
C SER A 350 -3.61 26.25 -8.83
N GLY A 351 -4.17 27.43 -8.56
CA GLY A 351 -3.47 28.72 -8.57
C GLY A 351 -2.27 28.87 -7.63
N TYR A 352 -1.62 30.03 -7.76
CA TYR A 352 -0.32 30.35 -7.18
C TYR A 352 -0.19 30.14 -5.65
N ARG A 353 -1.29 30.24 -4.90
CA ARG A 353 -1.33 30.08 -3.44
C ARG A 353 -2.15 28.86 -3.06
N PHE A 354 -1.72 28.16 -2.01
CA PHE A 354 -2.51 27.10 -1.40
C PHE A 354 -2.63 27.30 0.12
N SER A 355 -3.35 26.40 0.79
CA SER A 355 -3.38 26.31 2.25
C SER A 355 -3.12 24.88 2.64
N MET A 356 -2.42 24.71 3.75
CA MET A 356 -2.02 23.40 4.26
C MET A 356 -2.87 23.02 5.47
N GLU A 357 -3.31 21.76 5.52
CA GLU A 357 -3.99 21.17 6.68
C GLU A 357 -2.96 20.61 7.67
N ASP A 358 -1.99 19.85 7.17
CA ASP A 358 -0.88 19.29 7.95
C ASP A 358 0.31 19.00 7.03
N TYR A 359 1.49 18.78 7.60
CA TYR A 359 2.66 18.26 6.89
C TYR A 359 3.46 17.29 7.75
N GLU A 360 4.14 16.37 7.08
CA GLU A 360 5.03 15.40 7.71
C GLU A 360 6.36 15.36 6.97
N VAL A 361 7.46 15.39 7.73
CA VAL A 361 8.82 15.24 7.21
C VAL A 361 9.40 13.95 7.75
N PHE A 362 9.90 13.10 6.85
CA PHE A 362 10.49 11.81 7.19
C PHE A 362 11.94 11.77 6.72
N GLN A 363 12.82 11.20 7.54
CA GLN A 363 14.13 10.74 7.10
C GLN A 363 14.01 9.32 6.53
N ILE A 364 14.60 9.11 5.36
CA ILE A 364 14.59 7.84 4.65
C ILE A 364 15.84 7.05 5.04
N ILE A 365 15.64 5.83 5.55
CA ILE A 365 16.70 4.96 6.03
C ILE A 365 16.62 3.64 5.28
N LYS A 366 17.69 3.25 4.58
CA LYS A 366 17.77 1.94 3.91
C LYS A 366 17.55 0.81 4.93
N ARG A 367 16.61 -0.08 4.63
CA ARG A 367 16.41 -1.29 5.43
C ARG A 367 17.55 -2.25 5.14
N LYS A 368 18.12 -2.80 6.21
CA LYS A 368 18.93 -4.01 6.10
C LYS A 368 17.92 -5.15 5.95
N VAL A 369 17.74 -5.61 4.72
CA VAL A 369 16.91 -6.78 4.40
C VAL A 369 17.67 -8.04 4.78
#